data_AF-A0A317F256-F1
#
_entry.id   AF-A0A317F256-F1
#
_cell.length_a   1.000
_cell.length_b   1.000
_cell.length_c   1.000
_cell.angle_alpha   90.00
_cell.angle_beta   90.00
_cell.angle_gamma   90.00
#
_symmetry.space_group_name_H-M   'P 1'
#
loop_
_entity.id
_entity.type
_entity.pdbx_description
1 polymer ?
#
loop_
_entity_poly.entity_id
_entity_poly.type
_entity_poly.pdbx_seq_one_letter_code
_entity_poly.pdbx_strand_id
1 'polypeptide(L)'
;MENIASVSNALDNFELSTDYRVKNYVKNFNSHVDFLIETTSEINKASIAKDKKFTFTDAIYWQCEASILENLDDVTDSEVLGKLDDLEDKLYSKLISSLGKFYRNGDRSWIDKMLDMTIQNTLLGLKFEYFSASNRYRNPWTEATDILLDNRLIYTFSDDVDHLKDLGLKISDKDSNEIARKLVGVAGKGNKKDFATGYFRDLTALRNMLYNFLESIADNSAKAIKKELIVKEIRDMGVKPEQLTDNNIQSWLIDPLKQTNRIGSNKDGYFVINTGSDLIASYNSHFENFKGFYRTLERHKRLAEKFDVPIEKLDRHHKFVGDQNLNAEDPEDSLF
;
A
#
# COMPACT_ATOMS: atom_id res chain seq x y z
N MET A 1 -5.30 -25.02 -7.43
CA MET A 1 -4.38 -26.16 -7.17
C MET A 1 -2.93 -25.90 -7.59
N GLU A 2 -2.66 -25.37 -8.79
CA GLU A 2 -1.27 -25.08 -9.22
C GLU A 2 -0.52 -24.11 -8.30
N ASN A 3 -1.20 -23.08 -7.77
CA ASN A 3 -0.58 -22.11 -6.86
C ASN A 3 -0.14 -22.75 -5.52
N ILE A 4 -0.97 -23.59 -4.90
CA ILE A 4 -0.61 -24.30 -3.64
C ILE A 4 0.61 -25.21 -3.87
N ALA A 5 0.63 -25.97 -4.96
CA ALA A 5 1.76 -26.84 -5.30
C ALA A 5 3.03 -26.02 -5.58
N SER A 6 2.91 -24.90 -6.30
CA SER A 6 4.00 -23.96 -6.57
C SER A 6 4.60 -23.41 -5.27
N VAL A 7 3.77 -22.93 -4.35
CA VAL A 7 4.20 -22.43 -3.04
C VAL A 7 4.87 -23.55 -2.24
N SER A 8 4.28 -24.74 -2.19
CA SER A 8 4.87 -25.88 -1.49
C SER A 8 6.27 -26.21 -2.03
N ASN A 9 6.47 -26.20 -3.35
CA ASN A 9 7.79 -26.43 -3.96
C ASN A 9 8.77 -25.29 -3.66
N ALA A 10 8.31 -24.04 -3.65
CA ALA A 10 9.14 -22.88 -3.32
C ALA A 10 9.71 -22.98 -1.89
N LEU A 11 8.97 -23.60 -0.97
CA LEU A 11 9.39 -23.78 0.43
C LEU A 11 10.55 -24.76 0.61
N ASP A 12 10.77 -25.70 -0.31
CA ASP A 12 11.83 -26.71 -0.15
C ASP A 12 13.22 -26.07 -0.03
N ASN A 13 13.46 -25.01 -0.81
CA ASN A 13 14.72 -24.25 -0.81
C ASN A 13 14.61 -22.87 -0.13
N PHE A 14 13.54 -22.64 0.64
CA PHE A 14 13.29 -21.34 1.24
C PHE A 14 14.24 -21.04 2.41
N GLU A 15 14.79 -19.83 2.43
CA GLU A 15 15.60 -19.32 3.53
C GLU A 15 15.21 -17.88 3.83
N LEU A 16 14.96 -17.57 5.09
CA LEU A 16 14.59 -16.21 5.51
C LEU A 16 15.74 -15.22 5.26
N SER A 17 15.40 -14.04 4.76
CA SER A 17 16.35 -12.96 4.45
C SER A 17 17.12 -12.51 5.68
N THR A 18 18.39 -12.14 5.48
CA THR A 18 19.25 -11.48 6.47
C THR A 18 19.20 -9.96 6.36
N ASP A 19 18.60 -9.42 5.29
CA ASP A 19 18.55 -8.00 5.01
C ASP A 19 17.30 -7.37 5.63
N TYR A 20 17.46 -6.86 6.84
CA TYR A 20 16.39 -6.32 7.70
C TYR A 20 15.76 -5.01 7.23
N ARG A 21 16.08 -4.54 6.01
CA ARG A 21 15.67 -3.24 5.46
C ARG A 21 15.21 -3.32 4.01
N VAL A 22 14.54 -4.41 3.64
CA VAL A 22 13.94 -4.47 2.30
C VAL A 22 12.89 -3.36 2.23
N LYS A 23 13.20 -2.23 1.57
CA LYS A 23 12.25 -1.12 1.38
C LYS A 23 10.92 -1.60 0.77
N ASN A 24 10.96 -2.68 -0.01
CA ASN A 24 9.78 -3.32 -0.59
C ASN A 24 8.84 -3.91 0.46
N TYR A 25 9.36 -4.38 1.60
CA TYR A 25 8.53 -4.85 2.71
C TYR A 25 7.53 -3.77 3.16
N VAL A 26 8.03 -2.56 3.44
CA VAL A 26 7.19 -1.45 3.94
C VAL A 26 6.12 -1.10 2.92
N LYS A 27 6.51 -1.07 1.65
CA LYS A 27 5.58 -0.81 0.55
C LYS A 27 4.51 -1.90 0.46
N ASN A 28 4.90 -3.17 0.42
CA ASN A 28 3.98 -4.30 0.28
C ASN A 28 3.05 -4.40 1.50
N PHE A 29 3.54 -4.17 2.71
CA PHE A 29 2.72 -4.19 3.91
C PHE A 29 1.67 -3.07 3.91
N ASN A 30 2.07 -1.85 3.55
CA ASN A 30 1.13 -0.74 3.41
C ASN A 30 0.10 -1.02 2.30
N SER A 31 0.53 -1.60 1.18
CA SER A 31 -0.38 -2.01 0.11
C SER A 31 -1.35 -3.10 0.58
N HIS A 32 -0.91 -4.08 1.36
CA HIS A 32 -1.77 -5.09 1.96
C HIS A 32 -2.85 -4.44 2.84
N VAL A 33 -2.47 -3.55 3.76
CA VAL A 33 -3.42 -2.83 4.63
C VAL A 33 -4.40 -1.99 3.81
N ASP A 34 -3.89 -1.25 2.81
CA ASP A 34 -4.72 -0.43 1.92
C ASP A 34 -5.73 -1.32 1.17
N PHE A 35 -5.31 -2.44 0.58
CA PHE A 35 -6.22 -3.36 -0.13
C PHE A 35 -7.23 -4.02 0.80
N LEU A 36 -6.83 -4.37 2.02
CA LEU A 36 -7.75 -4.95 3.00
C LEU A 36 -8.89 -3.98 3.32
N ILE A 37 -8.57 -2.70 3.55
CA ILE A 37 -9.57 -1.64 3.80
C ILE A 37 -10.41 -1.36 2.55
N GLU A 38 -9.79 -1.26 1.37
CA GLU A 38 -10.45 -1.00 0.09
C GLU A 38 -11.45 -2.10 -0.24
N THR A 39 -11.00 -3.36 -0.27
CA THR A 39 -11.86 -4.52 -0.54
C THR A 39 -13.01 -4.62 0.47
N THR A 40 -12.72 -4.43 1.77
CA THR A 40 -13.79 -4.39 2.79
C THR A 40 -14.80 -3.27 2.51
N SER A 41 -14.31 -2.09 2.11
CA SER A 41 -15.17 -0.93 1.82
C SER A 41 -16.05 -1.17 0.59
N GLU A 42 -15.51 -1.83 -0.42
CA GLU A 42 -16.24 -2.21 -1.64
C GLU A 42 -17.35 -3.22 -1.33
N ILE A 43 -17.03 -4.27 -0.57
CA ILE A 43 -17.98 -5.29 -0.11
C ILE A 43 -19.12 -4.64 0.68
N ASN A 44 -18.79 -3.81 1.66
CA ASN A 44 -19.78 -3.18 2.54
C ASN A 44 -20.49 -1.98 1.90
N LYS A 45 -20.08 -1.57 0.68
CA LYS A 45 -20.53 -0.32 0.02
C LYS A 45 -20.42 0.91 0.93
N ALA A 46 -19.52 0.85 1.91
CA ALA A 46 -19.27 1.87 2.89
C ALA A 46 -17.79 2.19 2.80
N SER A 47 -17.46 3.43 2.46
CA SER A 47 -16.06 3.79 2.33
C SER A 47 -15.49 4.06 3.71
N ILE A 48 -15.01 2.99 4.36
CA ILE A 48 -14.30 3.03 5.63
C ILE A 48 -13.11 3.99 5.51
N ALA A 49 -12.44 4.00 4.35
CA ALA A 49 -11.38 4.96 4.00
C ALA A 49 -11.85 6.43 3.90
N LYS A 50 -13.15 6.72 3.75
CA LYS A 50 -13.72 8.08 3.77
C LYS A 50 -14.12 8.55 5.16
N ASP A 51 -14.12 7.69 6.18
CA ASP A 51 -14.38 8.12 7.55
C ASP A 51 -13.19 8.97 8.05
N LYS A 52 -13.50 10.25 8.35
CA LYS A 52 -12.54 11.25 8.81
C LYS A 52 -11.96 10.93 10.18
N LYS A 53 -12.58 10.04 10.95
CA LYS A 53 -12.11 9.59 12.28
C LYS A 53 -11.51 8.19 12.26
N PHE A 54 -11.40 7.58 11.08
CA PHE A 54 -10.88 6.24 10.95
C PHE A 54 -9.45 6.15 11.49
N THR A 55 -9.23 5.17 12.36
CA THR A 55 -7.90 4.80 12.87
C THR A 55 -7.78 3.30 12.68
N PHE A 56 -6.79 2.85 11.91
CA PHE A 56 -6.63 1.42 11.65
C PHE A 56 -6.09 0.69 12.89
N THR A 57 -6.99 -0.01 13.59
CA THR A 57 -6.70 -0.79 14.80
C THR A 57 -6.53 -2.28 14.51
N ASP A 58 -5.93 -3.05 15.43
CA ASP A 58 -5.92 -4.51 15.35
C ASP A 58 -7.35 -5.06 15.31
N ALA A 59 -8.23 -4.51 16.16
CA ALA A 59 -9.67 -4.81 16.11
C ALA A 59 -10.29 -4.54 14.73
N ILE A 60 -9.94 -3.42 14.08
CA ILE A 60 -10.44 -3.08 12.75
C ILE A 60 -9.83 -3.97 11.66
N TYR A 61 -8.54 -4.33 11.76
CA TYR A 61 -7.91 -5.29 10.85
C TYR A 61 -8.70 -6.61 10.85
N TRP A 62 -8.94 -7.18 12.03
CA TRP A 62 -9.69 -8.43 12.16
C TRP A 62 -11.15 -8.31 11.73
N GLN A 63 -11.78 -7.14 11.93
CA GLN A 63 -13.13 -6.88 11.42
C GLN A 63 -13.17 -6.82 9.88
N CYS A 64 -12.20 -6.16 9.26
CA CYS A 64 -12.06 -6.11 7.81
C CYS A 64 -11.82 -7.51 7.23
N GLU A 65 -10.88 -8.25 7.80
CA GLU A 65 -10.62 -9.64 7.45
C GLU A 65 -11.89 -10.49 7.55
N ALA A 66 -12.56 -10.49 8.71
CA ALA A 66 -13.79 -11.25 8.91
C ALA A 66 -14.88 -10.85 7.91
N SER A 67 -15.06 -9.56 7.64
CA SER A 67 -16.03 -9.07 6.67
C SER A 67 -15.71 -9.55 5.24
N ILE A 68 -14.43 -9.55 4.85
CA ILE A 68 -14.02 -10.09 3.55
C ILE A 68 -14.33 -11.59 3.52
N LEU A 69 -13.91 -12.35 4.54
CA LEU A 69 -14.11 -13.79 4.62
C LEU A 69 -15.59 -14.20 4.60
N GLU A 70 -16.45 -13.53 5.37
CA GLU A 70 -17.91 -13.77 5.39
C GLU A 70 -18.59 -13.52 4.04
N ASN A 71 -17.97 -12.71 3.19
CA ASN A 71 -18.47 -12.37 1.86
C ASN A 71 -17.69 -13.07 0.74
N LEU A 72 -16.73 -13.94 1.08
CA LEU A 72 -16.20 -14.90 0.11
C LEU A 72 -17.23 -16.00 -0.09
N ASP A 73 -17.44 -16.37 -1.35
CA ASP A 73 -18.27 -17.52 -1.66
C ASP A 73 -17.62 -18.77 -1.03
N ASP A 74 -18.22 -19.29 0.04
CA ASP A 74 -17.76 -20.51 0.70
C ASP A 74 -17.99 -21.71 -0.24
N VAL A 75 -16.93 -22.12 -0.93
CA VAL A 75 -16.89 -23.42 -1.61
C VAL A 75 -16.17 -24.39 -0.66
N THR A 76 -16.91 -25.34 -0.09
CA THR A 76 -16.32 -26.37 0.77
C THR A 76 -15.68 -27.46 -0.07
N ASP A 77 -14.41 -27.29 -0.44
CA ASP A 77 -13.60 -28.31 -1.13
C ASP A 77 -12.66 -28.99 -0.12
N SER A 78 -13.03 -30.20 0.34
CA SER A 78 -12.27 -30.93 1.36
C SER A 78 -10.87 -31.36 0.89
N GLU A 79 -10.68 -31.59 -0.42
CA GLU A 79 -9.36 -31.93 -0.96
C GLU A 79 -8.42 -30.73 -0.86
N VAL A 80 -8.92 -29.53 -1.20
CA VAL A 80 -8.11 -28.31 -1.08
C VAL A 80 -7.88 -27.90 0.35
N LEU A 81 -8.88 -28.03 1.22
CA LEU A 81 -8.69 -27.80 2.65
C LEU A 81 -7.59 -28.70 3.20
N GLY A 82 -7.60 -30.01 2.89
CA GLY A 82 -6.52 -30.91 3.29
C GLY A 82 -5.13 -30.50 2.78
N LYS A 83 -5.04 -30.01 1.53
CA LYS A 83 -3.76 -29.50 0.98
C LYS A 83 -3.27 -28.22 1.64
N LEU A 84 -4.21 -27.37 2.09
CA LEU A 84 -3.87 -26.15 2.81
C LEU A 84 -3.40 -26.46 4.22
N ASP A 85 -4.01 -27.44 4.89
CA ASP A 85 -3.57 -27.94 6.19
C ASP A 85 -2.15 -28.54 6.10
N ASP A 86 -1.88 -29.37 5.08
CA ASP A 86 -0.54 -29.91 4.82
C ASP A 86 0.50 -28.79 4.55
N LEU A 87 0.10 -27.73 3.84
CA LEU A 87 0.94 -26.58 3.56
C LEU A 87 1.21 -25.74 4.82
N GLU A 88 0.21 -25.58 5.68
CA GLU A 88 0.32 -24.90 6.97
C GLU A 88 1.41 -25.56 7.83
N ASP A 89 1.32 -26.88 8.00
CA ASP A 89 2.32 -27.66 8.74
C ASP A 89 3.73 -27.52 8.15
N LYS A 90 3.82 -27.55 6.81
CA LYS A 90 5.09 -27.36 6.09
C LYS A 90 5.66 -25.96 6.32
N LEU A 91 4.83 -24.92 6.29
CA LEU A 91 5.21 -23.54 6.56
C LEU A 91 5.76 -23.40 7.98
N TYR A 92 5.03 -23.87 9.01
CA TYR A 92 5.51 -23.83 10.39
C TYR A 92 6.86 -24.53 10.52
N SER A 93 6.97 -25.76 10.05
CA SER A 93 8.21 -26.55 10.12
C SER A 93 9.39 -25.82 9.46
N LYS A 94 9.19 -25.29 8.25
CA LYS A 94 10.24 -24.61 7.48
C LYS A 94 10.68 -23.30 8.13
N LEU A 95 9.73 -22.49 8.60
CA LEU A 95 10.01 -21.20 9.22
C LEU A 95 10.68 -21.36 10.59
N ILE A 96 10.19 -22.29 11.42
CA ILE A 96 10.80 -22.63 12.71
C ILE A 96 12.24 -23.11 12.52
N SER A 97 12.47 -24.02 11.56
CA SER A 97 13.81 -24.50 11.22
C SER A 97 14.72 -23.35 10.78
N SER A 98 14.22 -22.46 9.93
CA SER A 98 14.94 -21.28 9.42
C SER A 98 15.28 -20.26 10.52
N LEU A 99 14.49 -20.20 11.59
CA LEU A 99 14.77 -19.40 12.78
C LEU A 99 15.81 -20.07 13.69
N GLY A 100 15.81 -21.40 13.78
CA GLY A 100 16.90 -22.17 14.39
C GLY A 100 17.13 -21.87 15.88
N LYS A 101 18.34 -21.44 16.25
CA LYS A 101 18.66 -21.09 17.66
C LYS A 101 17.81 -19.94 18.18
N PHE A 102 17.36 -19.09 17.27
CA PHE A 102 16.55 -17.94 17.60
C PHE A 102 15.16 -18.35 18.08
N TYR A 103 14.52 -19.31 17.42
CA TYR A 103 13.25 -19.90 17.88
C TYR A 103 13.38 -20.59 19.25
N ARG A 104 14.50 -21.30 19.47
CA ARG A 104 14.71 -22.07 20.69
C ARG A 104 14.98 -21.22 21.94
N ASN A 105 15.69 -20.11 21.75
CA ASN A 105 16.19 -19.28 22.85
C ASN A 105 15.49 -17.92 22.97
N GLY A 106 14.70 -17.55 21.95
CA GLY A 106 13.83 -16.40 22.00
C GLY A 106 12.63 -16.67 22.91
N ASP A 107 11.90 -15.62 23.24
CA ASP A 107 10.57 -15.77 23.83
C ASP A 107 9.68 -16.52 22.80
N ARG A 108 8.86 -17.49 23.20
CA ARG A 108 8.06 -18.26 22.22
C ARG A 108 6.74 -17.58 21.91
N SER A 109 6.15 -16.94 22.91
CA SER A 109 4.86 -16.27 22.80
C SER A 109 4.81 -15.29 21.63
N TRP A 110 5.93 -14.66 21.31
CA TRP A 110 5.99 -13.67 20.24
C TRP A 110 6.33 -14.28 18.88
N ILE A 111 7.21 -15.29 18.83
CA ILE A 111 7.58 -15.91 17.56
C ILE A 111 6.38 -16.62 16.98
N ASP A 112 5.64 -17.30 17.85
CA ASP A 112 4.45 -18.04 17.49
C ASP A 112 3.41 -17.08 16.89
N LYS A 113 3.11 -15.94 17.54
CA LYS A 113 2.19 -14.92 16.97
C LYS A 113 2.58 -14.40 15.58
N MET A 114 3.87 -14.15 15.34
CA MET A 114 4.32 -13.69 14.02
C MET A 114 4.20 -14.80 12.97
N LEU A 115 4.55 -16.03 13.36
CA LEU A 115 4.39 -17.20 12.50
C LEU A 115 2.92 -17.38 12.15
N ASP A 116 2.05 -17.40 13.15
CA ASP A 116 0.60 -17.54 13.00
C ASP A 116 0.07 -16.50 12.01
N MET A 117 0.37 -15.21 12.22
CA MET A 117 -0.12 -14.15 11.34
C MET A 117 0.43 -14.28 9.91
N THR A 118 1.73 -14.52 9.76
CA THR A 118 2.38 -14.64 8.45
C THR A 118 1.82 -15.84 7.67
N ILE A 119 1.67 -16.98 8.36
CA ILE A 119 1.18 -18.23 7.79
C ILE A 119 -0.29 -18.10 7.43
N GLN A 120 -1.13 -17.63 8.36
CA GLN A 120 -2.56 -17.43 8.11
C GLN A 120 -2.79 -16.51 6.91
N ASN A 121 -2.14 -15.35 6.84
CA ASN A 121 -2.31 -14.45 5.70
C ASN A 121 -1.88 -15.09 4.37
N THR A 122 -0.82 -15.90 4.37
CA THR A 122 -0.40 -16.65 3.18
C THR A 122 -1.47 -17.67 2.76
N LEU A 123 -2.01 -18.42 3.73
CA LEU A 123 -3.07 -19.41 3.48
C LEU A 123 -4.36 -18.72 3.02
N LEU A 124 -4.72 -17.58 3.62
CA LEU A 124 -5.87 -16.77 3.22
C LEU A 124 -5.73 -16.25 1.80
N GLY A 125 -4.53 -15.82 1.39
CA GLY A 125 -4.28 -15.44 0.00
C GLY A 125 -4.53 -16.58 -0.98
N LEU A 126 -4.05 -17.78 -0.67
CA LEU A 126 -4.28 -18.97 -1.50
C LEU A 126 -5.75 -19.43 -1.48
N LYS A 127 -6.40 -19.37 -0.31
CA LYS A 127 -7.84 -19.62 -0.16
C LYS A 127 -8.65 -18.65 -0.99
N PHE A 128 -8.31 -17.36 -0.97
CA PHE A 128 -8.98 -16.34 -1.75
C PHE A 128 -8.87 -16.62 -3.25
N GLU A 129 -7.67 -16.91 -3.75
CA GLU A 129 -7.47 -17.24 -5.18
C GLU A 129 -8.24 -18.50 -5.61
N TYR A 130 -8.38 -19.47 -4.71
CA TYR A 130 -9.03 -20.73 -5.02
C TYR A 130 -10.56 -20.68 -4.89
N PHE A 131 -11.06 -20.10 -3.80
CA PHE A 131 -12.48 -20.09 -3.46
C PHE A 131 -13.22 -18.87 -4.02
N SER A 132 -12.53 -17.74 -4.29
CA SER A 132 -13.16 -16.61 -4.98
C SER A 132 -13.23 -16.89 -6.50
N ALA A 133 -14.22 -17.69 -6.91
CA ALA A 133 -14.61 -17.77 -8.32
C ALA A 133 -15.15 -16.42 -8.84
N SER A 134 -15.45 -15.48 -7.95
CA SER A 134 -15.83 -14.10 -8.24
C SER A 134 -14.57 -13.22 -8.32
N ASN A 135 -13.97 -13.24 -9.51
CA ASN A 135 -12.92 -12.37 -10.05
C ASN A 135 -13.28 -10.85 -10.04
N ARG A 136 -14.06 -10.41 -9.06
CA ARG A 136 -14.62 -9.06 -8.90
C ARG A 136 -13.77 -8.18 -8.00
N TYR A 137 -13.08 -8.77 -7.02
CA TYR A 137 -12.22 -8.05 -6.09
C TYR A 137 -10.78 -8.48 -6.25
N ARG A 138 -9.86 -7.55 -6.03
CA ARG A 138 -8.44 -7.87 -5.95
C ARG A 138 -8.18 -8.64 -4.66
N ASN A 139 -7.37 -9.69 -4.71
CA ASN A 139 -6.93 -10.42 -3.53
C ASN A 139 -6.12 -9.50 -2.60
N PRO A 140 -6.62 -9.19 -1.38
CA PRO A 140 -5.94 -8.26 -0.49
C PRO A 140 -4.71 -8.88 0.18
N TRP A 141 -4.53 -10.21 0.13
CA TRP A 141 -3.41 -10.92 0.76
C TRP A 141 -2.25 -11.21 -0.20
N THR A 142 -2.34 -10.83 -1.47
CA THR A 142 -1.24 -11.03 -2.45
C THR A 142 0.05 -10.38 -1.93
N GLU A 143 -0.03 -9.13 -1.49
CA GLU A 143 1.11 -8.35 -1.03
C GLU A 143 1.67 -8.89 0.29
N ALA A 144 0.80 -9.46 1.12
CA ALA A 144 1.14 -10.15 2.35
C ALA A 144 1.89 -11.47 2.06
N THR A 145 1.51 -12.16 0.98
CA THR A 145 2.16 -13.37 0.48
C THR A 145 3.53 -13.05 -0.11
N ASP A 146 3.66 -11.97 -0.88
CA ASP A 146 4.92 -11.51 -1.48
C ASP A 146 5.98 -11.18 -0.40
N ILE A 147 5.56 -10.61 0.74
CA ILE A 147 6.46 -10.37 1.88
C ILE A 147 7.14 -11.67 2.31
N LEU A 148 6.38 -12.78 2.39
CA LEU A 148 6.95 -14.06 2.77
C LEU A 148 7.74 -14.66 1.62
N LEU A 149 7.13 -14.87 0.45
CA LEU A 149 7.71 -15.70 -0.60
C LEU A 149 8.84 -15.00 -1.36
N ASP A 150 8.65 -13.73 -1.71
CA ASP A 150 9.62 -12.98 -2.52
C ASP A 150 10.67 -12.29 -1.64
N ASN A 151 10.24 -11.73 -0.51
CA ASN A 151 11.15 -11.01 0.38
C ASN A 151 11.73 -11.89 1.49
N ARG A 152 11.17 -13.09 1.70
CA ARG A 152 11.68 -14.07 2.68
C ARG A 152 11.63 -13.52 4.10
N LEU A 153 10.55 -12.83 4.45
CA LEU A 153 10.36 -12.18 5.74
C LEU A 153 9.10 -12.71 6.45
N ILE A 154 9.19 -12.84 7.77
CA ILE A 154 8.04 -13.00 8.66
C ILE A 154 7.64 -11.62 9.17
N TYR A 155 6.36 -11.42 9.49
CA TYR A 155 5.83 -10.13 9.94
C TYR A 155 4.68 -10.30 10.94
N THR A 156 4.30 -9.19 11.57
CA THR A 156 3.14 -9.09 12.46
C THR A 156 2.59 -7.66 12.44
N PHE A 157 1.38 -7.47 12.98
CA PHE A 157 0.68 -6.20 13.13
C PHE A 157 0.13 -6.10 14.55
N SER A 158 0.19 -4.91 15.15
CA SER A 158 -0.45 -4.63 16.44
C SER A 158 -0.61 -3.12 16.64
N ASP A 159 -1.67 -2.71 17.36
CA ASP A 159 -1.79 -1.33 17.80
C ASP A 159 -0.93 -0.93 18.96
N ASP A 160 -0.70 -1.90 19.81
CA ASP A 160 -0.39 -1.64 21.19
C ASP A 160 1.09 -1.29 21.23
N VAL A 161 1.35 -0.01 21.45
CA VAL A 161 2.71 0.54 21.45
C VAL A 161 3.57 -0.15 22.50
N ASP A 162 2.99 -0.48 23.65
CA ASP A 162 3.72 -1.17 24.71
C ASP A 162 3.91 -2.64 24.33
N HIS A 163 2.94 -3.26 23.66
CA HIS A 163 3.14 -4.56 23.01
C HIS A 163 4.26 -4.51 21.97
N LEU A 164 4.31 -3.48 21.12
CA LEU A 164 5.35 -3.31 20.09
C LEU A 164 6.73 -3.03 20.71
N LYS A 165 6.82 -2.25 21.79
CA LYS A 165 8.07 -2.06 22.55
C LYS A 165 8.53 -3.36 23.20
N ASP A 166 7.60 -4.13 23.78
CA ASP A 166 7.87 -5.47 24.31
C ASP A 166 8.34 -6.42 23.19
N LEU A 167 7.83 -6.24 21.96
CA LEU A 167 8.28 -6.90 20.72
C LEU A 167 9.66 -6.40 20.22
N GLY A 168 10.33 -5.51 20.96
CA GLY A 168 11.68 -5.03 20.67
C GLY A 168 11.75 -3.73 19.88
N LEU A 169 10.60 -3.08 19.60
CA LEU A 169 10.54 -1.80 18.91
C LEU A 169 11.24 -0.71 19.73
N LYS A 170 12.36 -0.22 19.18
CA LYS A 170 13.02 0.98 19.68
C LYS A 170 12.23 2.21 19.26
N ILE A 171 11.23 2.57 20.07
CA ILE A 171 10.60 3.89 20.01
C ILE A 171 11.52 4.86 20.75
N SER A 172 11.92 5.97 20.12
CA SER A 172 12.78 6.93 20.79
C SER A 172 11.96 7.65 21.87
N ASP A 173 12.50 7.76 23.08
CA ASP A 173 11.87 8.48 24.22
C ASP A 173 11.57 9.96 23.92
N LYS A 174 12.02 10.48 22.76
CA LYS A 174 11.81 11.85 22.29
C LYS A 174 10.65 11.99 21.29
N ASP A 175 9.95 10.91 20.96
CA ASP A 175 8.78 10.95 20.07
C ASP A 175 7.53 11.29 20.90
N SER A 176 6.67 12.20 20.41
CA SER A 176 5.50 12.63 21.18
C SER A 176 4.56 11.44 21.46
N ASN A 177 3.93 11.40 22.64
CA ASN A 177 2.95 10.36 23.01
C ASN A 177 1.81 10.23 21.99
N GLU A 178 1.54 11.28 21.21
CA GLU A 178 0.50 11.29 20.18
C GLU A 178 0.95 10.60 18.88
N ILE A 179 2.24 10.68 18.54
CA ILE A 179 2.83 10.00 17.38
C ILE A 179 3.13 8.53 17.71
N ALA A 180 3.60 8.24 18.93
CA ALA A 180 3.88 6.88 19.36
C ALA A 180 2.64 5.97 19.24
N ARG A 181 1.45 6.49 19.57
CA ARG A 181 0.15 5.83 19.42
C ARG A 181 -0.27 5.55 17.97
N LYS A 182 0.42 6.15 17.00
CA LYS A 182 0.17 6.06 15.55
C LYS A 182 1.31 5.31 14.83
N LEU A 183 2.04 4.41 15.52
CA LEU A 183 3.08 3.55 14.95
C LEU A 183 2.61 2.09 14.83
N VAL A 184 2.86 1.44 13.69
CA VAL A 184 2.86 -0.03 13.59
C VAL A 184 4.32 -0.44 13.68
N GLY A 185 4.61 -1.36 14.60
CA GLY A 185 5.89 -2.04 14.61
C GLY A 185 5.82 -3.23 13.67
N VAL A 186 6.78 -3.30 12.76
CA VAL A 186 7.02 -4.51 11.99
C VAL A 186 8.29 -5.15 12.52
N ALA A 187 8.18 -6.40 12.92
CA ALA A 187 9.32 -7.25 13.22
C ALA A 187 9.76 -8.02 11.96
N GLY A 188 10.92 -7.68 11.40
CA GLY A 188 11.67 -8.59 10.55
C GLY A 188 12.50 -9.56 11.40
N LYS A 189 13.05 -10.63 10.82
CA LYS A 189 13.93 -11.61 11.50
C LYS A 189 15.11 -10.89 12.22
N GLY A 190 15.76 -11.54 13.20
CA GLY A 190 17.10 -11.15 13.70
C GLY A 190 17.18 -10.58 15.12
N ASN A 191 18.03 -11.17 15.97
CA ASN A 191 18.47 -10.82 17.34
C ASN A 191 17.68 -9.75 18.14
N LYS A 192 17.39 -9.99 19.44
CA LYS A 192 16.55 -9.14 20.32
C LYS A 192 16.88 -7.62 20.32
N LYS A 193 18.10 -7.23 19.92
CA LYS A 193 18.59 -5.84 19.84
C LYS A 193 18.34 -5.15 18.48
N ASP A 194 18.00 -5.92 17.47
CA ASP A 194 17.91 -5.54 16.05
C ASP A 194 16.46 -5.55 15.54
N PHE A 195 15.52 -5.88 16.42
CA PHE A 195 14.09 -5.81 16.13
C PHE A 195 13.62 -4.37 16.03
N ALA A 196 12.78 -4.19 15.01
CA ALA A 196 11.78 -3.16 14.92
C ALA A 196 12.33 -1.75 14.66
N THR A 197 12.19 -1.37 13.39
CA THR A 197 12.11 0.03 12.97
C THR A 197 10.63 0.37 12.97
N GLY A 198 10.22 1.41 13.71
CA GLY A 198 8.83 1.86 13.71
C GLY A 198 8.55 2.53 12.39
N TYR A 199 7.50 2.08 11.69
CA TYR A 199 7.02 2.75 10.49
C TYR A 199 5.66 3.37 10.80
N PHE A 200 5.34 4.48 10.14
CA PHE A 200 4.06 5.16 10.34
C PHE A 200 2.91 4.21 10.03
N ARG A 201 2.03 4.05 11.01
CA ARG A 201 0.97 3.03 11.09
C ARG A 201 -0.08 3.10 10.02
N ASP A 202 -0.46 4.32 9.68
CA ASP A 202 -1.75 4.55 9.09
C ASP A 202 -1.57 5.68 8.09
N LEU A 203 -1.00 5.34 6.94
CA LEU A 203 -0.96 6.24 5.80
C LEU A 203 -2.39 6.70 5.47
N THR A 204 -3.41 5.88 5.73
CA THR A 204 -4.81 6.26 5.55
C THR A 204 -5.25 7.33 6.55
N ALA A 205 -4.92 7.25 7.84
CA ALA A 205 -5.16 8.32 8.80
C ALA A 205 -4.29 9.55 8.54
N LEU A 206 -3.04 9.39 8.09
CA LEU A 206 -2.19 10.52 7.68
C LEU A 206 -2.74 11.17 6.40
N ARG A 207 -3.27 10.40 5.46
CA ARG A 207 -3.97 10.88 4.26
C ARG A 207 -5.26 11.58 4.64
N ASN A 208 -6.04 11.03 5.58
CA ASN A 208 -7.28 11.63 6.06
C ASN A 208 -7.00 12.90 6.87
N MET A 209 -5.94 12.92 7.67
CA MET A 209 -5.45 14.11 8.36
C MET A 209 -5.01 15.18 7.35
N LEU A 210 -4.20 14.80 6.36
CA LEU A 210 -3.80 15.69 5.28
C LEU A 210 -5.03 16.23 4.53
N TYR A 211 -6.00 15.37 4.24
CA TYR A 211 -7.24 15.75 3.60
C TYR A 211 -8.04 16.74 4.48
N ASN A 212 -8.17 16.49 5.78
CA ASN A 212 -8.87 17.39 6.72
C ASN A 212 -8.14 18.73 6.87
N PHE A 213 -6.81 18.71 6.89
CA PHE A 213 -5.99 19.91 6.86
C PHE A 213 -6.26 20.71 5.59
N LEU A 214 -6.18 20.07 4.42
CA LEU A 214 -6.50 20.70 3.14
C LEU A 214 -7.95 21.18 3.09
N GLU A 215 -8.91 20.45 3.65
CA GLU A 215 -10.30 20.89 3.71
C GLU A 215 -10.47 22.13 4.59
N SER A 216 -9.64 22.31 5.62
CA SER A 216 -9.71 23.48 6.50
C SER A 216 -9.11 24.76 5.92
N ILE A 217 -8.12 24.66 5.03
CA ILE A 217 -7.38 25.83 4.52
C ILE A 217 -7.32 25.95 2.99
N ALA A 218 -7.60 24.87 2.26
CA ALA A 218 -7.51 24.72 0.80
C ALA A 218 -8.74 23.99 0.24
N ASP A 219 -9.94 24.43 0.66
CA ASP A 219 -11.24 23.82 0.37
C ASP A 219 -11.71 23.91 -1.09
N ASN A 220 -10.96 24.59 -1.96
CA ASN A 220 -11.22 24.71 -3.38
C ASN A 220 -9.95 25.13 -4.13
N SER A 221 -10.03 25.09 -5.46
CA SER A 221 -8.94 25.43 -6.39
C SER A 221 -8.37 26.85 -6.22
N ALA A 222 -9.14 27.82 -5.75
CA ALA A 222 -8.67 29.19 -5.54
C ALA A 222 -7.83 29.35 -4.27
N LYS A 223 -7.93 28.42 -3.31
CA LYS A 223 -7.17 28.42 -2.05
C LYS A 223 -6.05 27.37 -2.03
N ALA A 224 -5.56 26.97 -3.19
CA ALA A 224 -4.52 25.95 -3.30
C ALA A 224 -3.27 26.30 -2.47
N ILE A 225 -2.69 25.29 -1.80
CA ILE A 225 -1.49 25.46 -0.98
C ILE A 225 -0.31 24.66 -1.51
N LYS A 226 0.89 25.22 -1.39
CA LYS A 226 2.09 24.56 -1.89
C LYS A 226 2.47 23.33 -1.06
N LYS A 227 3.21 22.42 -1.70
CA LYS A 227 3.73 21.20 -1.07
C LYS A 227 4.53 21.51 0.20
N GLU A 228 5.29 22.58 0.20
CA GLU A 228 6.14 22.95 1.34
C GLU A 228 5.32 23.25 2.59
N LEU A 229 4.10 23.78 2.43
CA LEU A 229 3.18 24.05 3.55
C LEU A 229 2.58 22.76 4.11
N ILE A 230 2.25 21.81 3.23
CA ILE A 230 1.82 20.45 3.60
C ILE A 230 2.93 19.73 4.37
N VAL A 231 4.17 19.77 3.84
CA VAL A 231 5.33 19.17 4.50
C VAL A 231 5.54 19.81 5.86
N LYS A 232 5.50 21.14 5.94
CA LYS A 232 5.64 21.88 7.19
C LYS A 232 4.59 21.47 8.22
N GLU A 233 3.31 21.39 7.83
CA GLU A 233 2.24 20.96 8.74
C GLU A 233 2.52 19.56 9.31
N ILE A 234 2.92 18.63 8.45
CA ILE A 234 3.32 17.27 8.87
C ILE A 234 4.52 17.33 9.83
N ARG A 235 5.49 18.22 9.62
CA ARG A 235 6.63 18.41 10.54
C ARG A 235 6.21 19.03 11.87
N ASP A 236 5.32 20.01 11.86
CA ASP A 236 4.82 20.72 13.04
C ASP A 236 4.02 19.77 13.95
N MET A 237 3.43 18.71 13.38
CA MET A 237 2.83 17.60 14.12
C MET A 237 3.85 16.65 14.78
N GLY A 238 5.14 16.84 14.53
CA GLY A 238 6.25 16.09 15.12
C GLY A 238 6.79 14.94 14.25
N VAL A 239 6.34 14.80 13.00
CA VAL A 239 6.81 13.76 12.07
C VAL A 239 8.18 14.15 11.51
N LYS A 240 9.24 13.42 11.88
CA LYS A 240 10.61 13.77 11.49
C LYS A 240 10.95 13.31 10.05
N PRO A 241 11.92 13.97 9.37
CA PRO A 241 12.32 13.60 8.00
C PRO A 241 12.80 12.16 7.83
N GLU A 242 13.42 11.60 8.86
CA GLU A 242 13.93 10.21 8.84
C GLU A 242 12.79 9.18 8.89
N GLN A 243 11.64 9.57 9.46
CA GLN A 243 10.47 8.71 9.62
C GLN A 243 9.55 8.78 8.39
N LEU A 244 9.42 9.96 7.78
CA LEU A 244 8.68 10.17 6.54
C LEU A 244 9.36 11.26 5.71
N THR A 245 10.04 10.88 4.64
CA THR A 245 10.75 11.84 3.78
C THR A 245 9.76 12.71 2.98
N ASP A 246 10.20 13.88 2.50
CA ASP A 246 9.35 14.76 1.67
C ASP A 246 8.91 14.11 0.35
N ASN A 247 9.70 13.15 -0.15
CA ASN A 247 9.34 12.33 -1.30
C ASN A 247 8.28 11.29 -0.92
N ASN A 248 8.35 10.71 0.29
CA ASN A 248 7.32 9.81 0.78
C ASN A 248 6.02 10.56 1.12
N ILE A 249 6.07 11.81 1.58
CA ILE A 249 4.86 12.65 1.72
C ILE A 249 4.16 12.79 0.36
N GLN A 250 4.93 12.98 -0.72
CA GLN A 250 4.35 13.01 -2.06
C GLN A 250 3.74 11.66 -2.45
N SER A 251 4.56 10.61 -2.48
CA SER A 251 4.18 9.34 -3.07
C SER A 251 3.24 8.51 -2.22
N TRP A 252 3.26 8.68 -0.89
CA TRP A 252 2.48 7.88 0.04
C TRP A 252 1.23 8.59 0.56
N LEU A 253 1.20 9.93 0.58
CA LEU A 253 0.06 10.71 1.08
C LEU A 253 -0.66 11.49 -0.02
N ILE A 254 0.07 12.31 -0.78
CA ILE A 254 -0.53 13.22 -1.77
C ILE A 254 -1.02 12.45 -3.00
N ASP A 255 -0.17 11.61 -3.59
CA ASP A 255 -0.47 10.93 -4.85
C ASP A 255 -1.68 9.98 -4.74
N PRO A 256 -1.85 9.17 -3.67
CA PRO A 256 -3.06 8.36 -3.49
C PRO A 256 -4.35 9.18 -3.38
N LEU A 257 -4.32 10.33 -2.69
CA LEU A 257 -5.47 11.24 -2.62
C LEU A 257 -5.80 11.88 -3.97
N LYS A 258 -4.79 12.11 -4.82
CA LYS A 258 -4.99 12.59 -6.20
C LYS A 258 -5.57 11.51 -7.11
N GLN A 259 -5.05 10.28 -7.02
CA GLN A 259 -5.54 9.15 -7.82
C GLN A 259 -7.00 8.83 -7.53
N THR A 260 -7.44 9.03 -6.29
CA THR A 260 -8.84 8.88 -5.86
C THR A 260 -9.71 10.12 -6.12
N ASN A 261 -9.19 11.14 -6.82
CA ASN A 261 -9.85 12.43 -7.12
C ASN A 261 -10.38 13.17 -5.88
N ARG A 262 -9.83 12.92 -4.69
CA ARG A 262 -10.21 13.63 -3.46
C ARG A 262 -9.57 15.01 -3.40
N ILE A 263 -8.32 15.11 -3.88
CA ILE A 263 -7.61 16.37 -3.99
C ILE A 263 -7.18 16.62 -5.44
N GLY A 264 -7.18 17.89 -5.81
CA GLY A 264 -6.66 18.38 -7.08
C GLY A 264 -5.31 19.05 -6.90
N SER A 265 -4.72 19.43 -8.02
CA SER A 265 -3.57 20.33 -8.03
C SER A 265 -3.63 21.31 -9.17
N ASN A 266 -3.15 22.52 -8.95
CA ASN A 266 -2.92 23.53 -9.98
C ASN A 266 -1.51 24.12 -9.84
N LYS A 267 -1.22 25.18 -10.59
CA LYS A 267 0.06 25.90 -10.52
C LYS A 267 0.38 26.47 -9.12
N ASP A 268 -0.65 26.73 -8.31
CA ASP A 268 -0.53 27.39 -7.02
C ASP A 268 -0.42 26.38 -5.87
N GLY A 269 -0.84 25.11 -6.09
CA GLY A 269 -0.62 24.03 -5.15
C GLY A 269 -1.69 22.93 -5.20
N TYR A 270 -1.95 22.32 -4.04
CA TYR A 270 -2.96 21.28 -3.83
C TYR A 270 -4.19 21.83 -3.12
N PHE A 271 -5.36 21.26 -3.42
CA PHE A 271 -6.66 21.67 -2.88
C PHE A 271 -7.65 20.51 -2.86
N VAL A 272 -8.72 20.61 -2.07
CA VAL A 272 -9.81 19.62 -2.06
C VAL A 272 -10.75 19.84 -3.25
N ILE A 273 -11.16 18.76 -3.92
CA ILE A 273 -12.15 18.81 -5.00
C ILE A 273 -13.54 18.68 -4.40
N ASN A 274 -14.25 19.79 -4.26
CA ASN A 274 -15.62 19.82 -3.74
C ASN A 274 -16.66 20.11 -4.83
N THR A 275 -16.25 20.71 -5.95
CA THR A 275 -17.15 21.09 -7.04
C THR A 275 -16.64 20.64 -8.41
N GLY A 276 -17.51 20.64 -9.42
CA GLY A 276 -17.10 20.41 -10.81
C GLY A 276 -16.06 21.42 -11.31
N SER A 277 -16.09 22.66 -10.80
CA SER A 277 -15.11 23.68 -11.14
C SER A 277 -13.70 23.35 -10.62
N ASP A 278 -13.60 22.75 -9.43
CA ASP A 278 -12.34 22.30 -8.85
C ASP A 278 -11.75 21.12 -9.64
N LEU A 279 -12.62 20.21 -10.10
CA LEU A 279 -12.22 19.10 -10.94
C LEU A 279 -11.66 19.58 -12.28
N ILE A 280 -12.34 20.55 -12.92
CA ILE A 280 -11.86 21.18 -14.17
C ILE A 280 -10.51 21.87 -13.96
N ALA A 281 -10.34 22.60 -12.85
CA ALA A 281 -9.08 23.25 -12.53
C ALA A 281 -7.93 22.23 -12.38
N SER A 282 -8.18 21.12 -11.69
CA SER A 282 -7.22 20.02 -11.55
C SER A 282 -6.88 19.40 -12.90
N TYR A 283 -7.90 19.05 -13.70
CA TYR A 283 -7.73 18.48 -15.03
C TYR A 283 -6.90 19.38 -15.95
N ASN A 284 -7.22 20.67 -16.02
CA ASN A 284 -6.49 21.63 -16.85
C ASN A 284 -5.01 21.71 -16.44
N SER A 285 -4.72 21.68 -15.15
CA SER A 285 -3.33 21.65 -14.69
C SER A 285 -2.59 20.38 -15.13
N HIS A 286 -3.25 19.22 -15.04
CA HIS A 286 -2.69 17.96 -15.51
C HIS A 286 -2.46 17.94 -17.01
N PHE A 287 -3.41 18.50 -17.77
CA PHE A 287 -3.31 18.62 -19.22
C PHE A 287 -2.19 19.56 -19.67
N GLU A 288 -2.01 20.70 -19.02
CA GLU A 288 -0.87 21.60 -19.32
C GLU A 288 0.48 20.97 -18.98
N ASN A 289 0.57 20.21 -17.88
CA ASN A 289 1.77 19.42 -17.56
C ASN A 289 2.06 18.37 -18.64
N PHE A 290 1.02 17.68 -19.12
CA PHE A 290 1.13 16.72 -20.22
C PHE A 290 1.63 17.39 -21.52
N LYS A 291 1.09 18.56 -21.89
CA LYS A 291 1.58 19.34 -23.03
C LYS A 291 3.06 19.71 -22.87
N GLY A 292 3.48 20.11 -21.67
CA GLY A 292 4.89 20.44 -21.38
C GLY A 292 5.82 19.23 -21.54
N PHE A 293 5.41 18.07 -21.02
CA PHE A 293 6.12 16.80 -21.21
C PHE A 293 6.22 16.44 -22.69
N TYR A 294 5.11 16.53 -23.42
CA TYR A 294 5.07 16.26 -24.85
C TYR A 294 6.02 17.17 -25.65
N ARG A 295 6.01 18.48 -25.39
CA ARG A 295 6.95 19.44 -26.02
C ARG A 295 8.41 19.11 -25.71
N THR A 296 8.70 18.68 -24.48
CA THR A 296 10.05 18.28 -24.08
C THR A 296 10.48 17.04 -24.84
N LEU A 297 9.60 16.05 -24.99
CA LEU A 297 9.85 14.83 -25.74
C LEU A 297 10.10 15.12 -27.23
N GLU A 298 9.28 15.99 -27.84
CA GLU A 298 9.49 16.48 -29.22
C GLU A 298 10.87 17.15 -29.40
N ARG A 299 11.31 17.95 -28.43
CA ARG A 299 12.65 18.54 -28.45
C ARG A 299 13.76 17.47 -28.39
N HIS A 300 13.57 16.43 -27.59
CA HIS A 300 14.52 15.32 -27.51
C HIS A 300 14.58 14.53 -28.82
N LYS A 301 13.46 14.34 -29.50
CA LYS A 301 13.43 13.71 -30.84
C LYS A 301 14.24 14.51 -31.86
N ARG A 302 14.02 15.83 -31.94
CA ARG A 302 14.82 16.71 -32.83
C ARG A 302 16.31 16.68 -32.50
N LEU A 303 16.67 16.55 -31.23
CA LEU A 303 18.07 16.38 -30.82
C LEU A 303 18.60 15.00 -31.21
N ALA A 304 17.83 13.93 -31.01
CA ALA A 304 18.19 12.57 -31.43
C ALA A 304 18.45 12.50 -32.94
N GLU A 305 17.59 13.12 -33.76
CA GLU A 305 17.80 13.30 -35.20
C GLU A 305 19.09 14.06 -35.51
N LYS A 306 19.37 15.15 -34.78
CA LYS A 306 20.60 15.93 -34.94
C LYS A 306 21.87 15.16 -34.58
N PHE A 307 21.80 14.24 -33.61
CA PHE A 307 22.93 13.46 -33.10
C PHE A 307 22.98 12.02 -33.63
N ASP A 308 22.16 11.69 -34.63
CA ASP A 308 22.05 10.35 -35.25
C ASP A 308 21.81 9.22 -34.23
N VAL A 309 20.98 9.51 -33.21
CA VAL A 309 20.60 8.54 -32.17
C VAL A 309 19.36 7.77 -32.63
N PRO A 310 19.34 6.42 -32.58
CA PRO A 310 18.19 5.61 -32.95
C PRO A 310 16.92 5.98 -32.16
N ILE A 311 15.86 6.39 -32.86
CA ILE A 311 14.62 6.96 -32.30
C ILE A 311 13.69 5.88 -31.69
N GLU A 312 13.94 4.60 -31.96
CA GLU A 312 13.10 3.45 -31.55
C GLU A 312 12.85 3.37 -30.02
N LYS A 313 13.73 3.95 -29.19
CA LYS A 313 13.53 4.04 -27.73
C LYS A 313 12.65 5.22 -27.29
N LEU A 314 12.38 6.20 -28.15
CA LEU A 314 11.59 7.41 -27.89
C LEU A 314 10.16 7.35 -28.43
N ASP A 315 9.82 6.36 -29.27
CA ASP A 315 8.52 6.25 -29.95
C ASP A 315 7.45 5.43 -29.20
N ARG A 316 7.76 4.86 -28.04
CA ARG A 316 6.81 4.01 -27.28
C ARG A 316 5.53 4.72 -26.82
N HIS A 317 5.51 6.07 -26.79
CA HIS A 317 4.36 6.85 -26.30
C HIS A 317 3.32 7.22 -27.38
N HIS A 318 3.64 7.14 -28.67
CA HIS A 318 2.70 7.54 -29.74
C HIS A 318 1.49 6.60 -29.88
N LYS A 319 1.61 5.33 -29.44
CA LYS A 319 0.46 4.42 -29.32
C LYS A 319 -0.63 4.95 -28.36
N PHE A 320 -0.29 5.80 -27.40
CA PHE A 320 -1.24 6.30 -26.40
C PHE A 320 -2.07 7.50 -26.90
N VAL A 321 -1.52 8.32 -27.81
CA VAL A 321 -2.21 9.51 -28.35
C VAL A 321 -3.02 9.18 -29.60
N GLY A 322 -2.58 8.20 -30.40
CA GLY A 322 -3.29 7.76 -31.60
C GLY A 322 -4.68 7.17 -31.34
N ASP A 323 -4.86 6.44 -30.22
CA ASP A 323 -6.12 5.78 -29.88
C ASP A 323 -7.20 6.74 -29.33
N GLN A 324 -6.83 7.96 -28.91
CA GLN A 324 -7.82 8.96 -28.45
C GLN A 324 -8.34 9.87 -29.57
N ASN A 325 -7.60 10.04 -30.66
CA ASN A 325 -8.08 10.78 -31.84
C ASN A 325 -9.07 9.98 -32.69
N LEU A 326 -9.30 8.70 -32.39
CA LEU A 326 -10.34 7.87 -33.02
C LEU A 326 -11.68 7.89 -32.26
N ASN A 327 -11.74 8.52 -31.08
CA ASN A 327 -12.97 8.63 -30.28
C ASN A 327 -13.50 10.08 -30.17
N ALA A 328 -12.94 11.00 -30.94
CA ALA A 328 -13.43 12.37 -31.07
C ALA A 328 -13.88 12.63 -32.52
N GLU A 329 -14.87 11.85 -32.98
CA GLU A 329 -15.74 12.28 -34.06
C GLU A 329 -16.99 12.92 -33.43
N ASP A 330 -17.26 14.15 -33.87
CA ASP A 330 -18.37 15.01 -33.47
C ASP A 330 -19.74 14.31 -33.51
N PRO A 331 -20.60 14.48 -32.50
CA PRO A 331 -22.03 14.30 -32.66
C PRO A 331 -22.68 15.64 -33.04
N GLU A 332 -22.36 16.16 -34.23
CA GLU A 332 -23.21 17.12 -34.93
C GLU A 332 -23.66 16.49 -36.25
N ASP A 333 -24.72 15.68 -36.18
CA ASP A 333 -25.84 15.65 -37.13
C ASP A 333 -26.71 14.40 -36.92
N SER A 334 -27.66 14.48 -35.99
CA SER A 334 -28.95 13.82 -36.16
C SER A 334 -29.99 14.49 -35.28
N LEU A 335 -30.57 15.57 -35.82
CA LEU A 335 -31.94 15.96 -35.52
C LEU A 335 -32.86 14.78 -35.82
N PHE A 336 -33.52 14.22 -34.80
CA PHE A 336 -34.96 13.89 -34.71
C PHE A 336 -35.26 13.14 -33.41
#